data_AF-G9KAV8-F1
#
_entry.id   AF-G9KAV8-F1
#
_cell.length_a   1.000
_cell.length_b   1.000
_cell.length_c   1.000
_cell.angle_alpha   90.00
_cell.angle_beta   90.00
_cell.angle_gamma   90.00
#
_symmetry.space_group_name_H-M   'P 1'
#
loop_
_entity.id
_entity.type
_entity.pdbx_description
1 polymer ?
#
loop_
_entity_poly.entity_id
_entity_poly.type
_entity_poly.pdbx_seq_one_letter_code
_entity_poly.pdbx_strand_id
1 'polypeptide(L)'
;GVRFLVRLRADLLEAQALKLVEGPHVREMNGVLKGMLSEWFSSGFLNLERVTWHSPCEVLQKISESEAVHPVKNWMDMKRRVGPYRRCYFFSHCATPEEPLVVLHVALTGEISSNIQAIVKECPPSETEERSEISAAIFYSISLTQPGLQGVELGTVLVKRVLKELQKEFPHLGTFSSLSPIPGFTKWLLGLLSSQAKEHGRNELFTDSECQEISEITGGPMNETLKAFLSSSEWVKSEKLVQALQAPLMRLCAWYLYGEKHRGFALNPVANFHLQNGAVMWRINWMADASLKGIASSCGLMANYRYYPGETATNSTSYLCSKNIKASKQVLSLVAQFQKNSKL
;
A
#
# COMPACT_ATOMS: atom_id res chain seq x y z
N GLY A 1 0.32 24.23 20.89
CA GLY A 1 -0.89 23.48 21.29
C GLY A 1 -0.94 22.14 20.59
N VAL A 2 -1.87 21.94 19.65
CA VAL A 2 -2.11 20.63 19.01
C VAL A 2 -0.89 20.07 18.26
N ARG A 3 -0.18 20.91 17.48
CA ARG A 3 1.06 20.51 16.79
C ARG A 3 2.13 19.93 17.72
N PHE A 4 2.25 20.48 18.92
CA PHE A 4 3.19 19.97 19.94
C PHE A 4 2.76 18.58 20.42
N LEU A 5 1.46 18.35 20.65
CA LEU A 5 0.94 17.05 21.08
C LEU A 5 1.09 15.98 20.00
N VAL A 6 0.98 16.35 18.72
CA VAL A 6 1.28 15.44 17.60
C VAL A 6 2.75 15.01 17.65
N ARG A 7 3.69 15.96 17.82
CA ARG A 7 5.12 15.64 17.95
C ARG A 7 5.40 14.79 19.18
N LEU A 8 4.85 15.16 20.34
CA LEU A 8 4.98 14.40 21.58
C LEU A 8 4.53 12.94 21.41
N ARG A 9 3.42 12.71 20.70
CA ARG A 9 2.96 11.35 20.42
C ARG A 9 3.89 10.61 19.43
N ALA A 10 4.49 11.31 18.47
CA ALA A 10 5.50 10.73 17.59
C ALA A 10 6.70 10.24 18.41
N ASP A 11 7.22 11.09 19.30
CA ASP A 11 8.35 10.78 20.19
C ASP A 11 8.00 9.59 21.11
N LEU A 12 6.76 9.54 21.62
CA LEU A 12 6.27 8.43 22.44
C LEU A 12 6.24 7.10 21.67
N LEU A 13 5.77 7.13 20.42
CA LEU A 13 5.74 5.94 19.54
C LEU A 13 7.16 5.47 19.20
N GLU A 14 8.08 6.40 18.94
CA GLU A 14 9.48 6.10 18.67
C GLU A 14 10.17 5.51 19.90
N ALA A 15 9.99 6.11 21.08
CA ALA A 15 10.56 5.61 22.32
C ALA A 15 10.04 4.21 22.68
N GLN A 16 8.77 3.91 22.37
CA GLN A 16 8.21 2.55 22.49
C GLN A 16 8.81 1.58 21.47
N ALA A 17 8.99 1.99 20.22
CA ALA A 17 9.58 1.17 19.17
C ALA A 17 11.06 0.81 19.46
N LEU A 18 11.80 1.76 20.04
CA LEU A 18 13.20 1.59 20.48
C LEU A 18 13.32 0.90 21.85
N LYS A 19 12.21 0.55 22.50
CA LYS A 19 12.17 -0.03 23.86
C LYS A 19 12.86 0.82 24.93
N LEU A 20 12.90 2.14 24.74
CA LEU A 20 13.40 3.08 25.75
C LEU A 20 12.42 3.25 26.90
N VAL A 21 11.13 3.10 26.61
CA VAL A 21 10.04 3.15 27.58
C VAL A 21 9.13 1.94 27.40
N GLU A 22 8.91 1.19 28.49
CA GLU A 22 8.04 0.02 28.51
C GLU A 22 7.05 0.09 29.67
N GLY A 23 5.97 -0.69 29.60
CA GLY A 23 4.99 -0.83 30.69
C GLY A 23 3.55 -0.47 30.32
N PRO A 24 2.59 -0.78 31.21
CA PRO A 24 1.17 -0.50 30.99
C PRO A 24 0.85 1.00 30.97
N HIS A 25 1.47 1.80 31.83
CA HIS A 25 1.19 3.25 31.95
C HIS A 25 1.49 4.02 30.66
N VAL A 26 2.60 3.70 29.99
CA VAL A 26 2.97 4.33 28.72
C VAL A 26 1.98 3.95 27.60
N ARG A 27 1.47 2.72 27.61
CA ARG A 27 0.43 2.26 26.66
C ARG A 27 -0.89 2.96 26.90
N GLU A 28 -1.28 3.15 28.15
CA GLU A 28 -2.48 3.89 28.53
C GLU A 28 -2.37 5.37 28.12
N MET A 29 -1.24 6.03 28.40
CA MET A 29 -0.98 7.41 27.97
C MET A 29 -1.05 7.56 26.44
N ASN A 30 -0.45 6.63 25.68
CA ASN A 30 -0.57 6.63 24.22
C ASN A 30 -2.03 6.45 23.77
N GLY A 31 -2.80 5.60 24.46
CA GLY A 31 -4.23 5.41 24.21
C GLY A 31 -5.03 6.69 24.42
N VAL A 32 -4.81 7.39 25.53
CA VAL A 32 -5.48 8.67 25.84
C VAL A 32 -5.11 9.74 24.80
N LEU A 33 -3.82 9.92 24.50
CA LEU A 33 -3.36 10.86 23.48
C LEU A 33 -3.97 10.55 22.10
N LYS A 34 -4.02 9.27 21.73
CA LYS A 34 -4.67 8.83 20.48
C LYS A 34 -6.16 9.20 20.46
N GLY A 35 -6.88 8.99 21.56
CA GLY A 35 -8.29 9.35 21.69
C GLY A 35 -8.51 10.85 21.46
N MET A 36 -7.78 11.69 22.20
CA MET A 36 -7.87 13.15 22.06
C MET A 36 -7.55 13.63 20.65
N LEU A 37 -6.47 13.11 20.05
CA LEU A 37 -6.10 13.43 18.67
C LEU A 37 -7.15 12.96 17.67
N SER A 38 -7.86 11.87 17.92
CA SER A 38 -8.91 11.38 17.01
C SER A 38 -10.12 12.32 16.96
N GLU A 39 -10.43 13.01 18.05
CA GLU A 39 -11.50 14.02 18.09
C GLU A 39 -11.09 15.30 17.36
N TRP A 40 -9.89 15.82 17.66
CA TRP A 40 -9.38 17.06 17.05
C TRP A 40 -9.08 16.93 15.56
N PHE A 41 -8.68 15.74 15.10
CA PHE A 41 -8.44 15.45 13.69
C PHE A 41 -9.60 14.73 13.02
N SER A 42 -10.82 14.93 13.52
CA SER A 42 -12.03 14.43 12.88
C SER A 42 -12.33 15.17 11.58
N SER A 43 -13.16 14.57 10.72
CA SER A 43 -13.44 15.07 9.37
C SER A 43 -13.81 16.55 9.31
N GLY A 44 -14.55 17.07 10.30
CA GLY A 44 -15.00 18.46 10.34
C GLY A 44 -13.89 19.51 10.47
N PHE A 45 -12.72 19.13 10.99
CA PHE A 45 -11.58 20.03 11.20
C PHE A 45 -10.50 19.93 10.13
N LEU A 46 -10.75 19.14 9.08
CA LEU A 46 -9.82 18.91 7.99
C LEU A 46 -10.30 19.60 6.72
N ASN A 47 -9.42 20.36 6.09
CA ASN A 47 -9.64 20.95 4.78
C ASN A 47 -9.01 20.06 3.72
N LEU A 48 -9.77 19.74 2.66
CA LEU A 48 -9.25 19.07 1.48
C LEU A 48 -8.70 20.11 0.53
N GLU A 49 -7.39 20.10 0.31
CA GLU A 49 -6.71 21.04 -0.58
C GLU A 49 -6.16 20.30 -1.80
N ARG A 50 -6.28 20.93 -2.98
CA ARG A 50 -5.71 20.42 -4.24
C ARG A 50 -4.38 21.09 -4.50
N VAL A 51 -3.39 20.29 -4.83
CA VAL A 51 -2.04 20.74 -5.21
C VAL A 51 -1.98 20.80 -6.73
N THR A 52 -1.52 21.93 -7.24
CA THR A 52 -1.28 22.14 -8.67
C THR A 52 0.08 22.81 -8.86
N TRP A 53 0.49 23.00 -10.12
CA TRP A 53 1.71 23.75 -10.41
C TRP A 53 1.63 25.25 -10.02
N HIS A 54 0.43 25.77 -9.73
CA HIS A 54 0.23 27.13 -9.23
C HIS A 54 0.33 27.22 -7.69
N SER A 55 0.39 26.10 -6.98
CA SER A 55 0.52 26.08 -5.53
C SER A 55 1.89 26.62 -5.08
N PRO A 56 2.00 27.19 -3.86
CA PRO A 56 3.27 27.69 -3.35
C PRO A 56 4.38 26.63 -3.36
N CYS A 57 5.60 27.04 -3.71
CA CYS A 57 6.76 26.15 -3.75
C CYS A 57 7.01 25.45 -2.40
N GLU A 58 6.73 26.13 -1.29
CA GLU A 58 6.83 25.57 0.06
C GLU A 58 5.94 24.32 0.24
N VAL A 59 4.72 24.34 -0.27
CA VAL A 59 3.81 23.19 -0.19
C VAL A 59 4.33 22.04 -1.06
N LEU A 60 4.81 22.33 -2.27
CA LEU A 60 5.41 21.32 -3.15
C LEU A 60 6.65 20.68 -2.52
N GLN A 61 7.49 21.47 -1.85
CA GLN A 61 8.64 20.98 -1.12
C GLN A 61 8.24 20.05 0.02
N LYS A 62 7.28 20.45 0.87
CA LYS A 62 6.76 19.61 1.97
C LYS A 62 6.19 18.29 1.46
N ILE A 63 5.50 18.30 0.31
CA ILE A 63 4.97 17.08 -0.31
C ILE A 63 6.11 16.19 -0.82
N SER A 64 7.11 16.78 -1.49
CA SER A 64 8.27 16.04 -1.98
C SER A 64 9.06 15.37 -0.84
N GLU A 65 9.21 16.06 0.29
CA GLU A 65 9.91 15.55 1.48
C GLU A 65 9.11 14.46 2.21
N SER A 66 7.77 14.52 2.16
CA SER A 66 6.88 13.58 2.85
C SER A 66 6.44 12.38 2.00
N GLU A 67 6.88 12.27 0.75
CA GLU A 67 6.53 11.16 -0.14
C GLU A 67 7.21 9.85 0.30
N ALA A 68 6.45 8.98 0.97
CA ALA A 68 6.96 7.75 1.57
C ALA A 68 6.91 6.53 0.63
N VAL A 69 6.03 6.55 -0.37
CA VAL A 69 5.77 5.39 -1.22
C VAL A 69 6.75 5.35 -2.39
N HIS A 70 6.74 6.39 -3.22
CA HIS A 70 7.57 6.48 -4.43
C HIS A 70 8.31 7.82 -4.47
N PRO A 71 9.57 7.88 -4.00
CA PRO A 71 10.32 9.13 -3.89
C PRO A 71 10.30 9.96 -5.18
N VAL A 72 10.09 11.27 -5.05
CA VAL A 72 10.12 12.20 -6.19
C VAL A 72 11.57 12.34 -6.67
N LYS A 73 11.80 12.17 -7.97
CA LYS A 73 13.19 12.16 -8.49
C LYS A 73 13.78 13.56 -8.66
N ASN A 74 12.99 14.48 -9.20
CA ASN A 74 13.39 15.84 -9.55
C ASN A 74 12.17 16.77 -9.67
N TRP A 75 12.40 18.07 -9.80
CA TRP A 75 11.30 19.05 -9.90
C TRP A 75 10.42 18.83 -11.14
N MET A 76 10.98 18.33 -12.25
CA MET A 76 10.21 17.97 -13.45
C MET A 76 9.26 16.80 -13.18
N ASP A 77 9.67 15.83 -12.35
CA ASP A 77 8.82 14.75 -11.84
C ASP A 77 7.68 15.31 -10.98
N MET A 78 7.98 16.26 -10.10
CA MET A 78 6.93 16.91 -9.31
C MET A 78 5.91 17.63 -10.21
N LYS A 79 6.37 18.35 -11.24
CA LYS A 79 5.49 19.00 -12.23
C LYS A 79 4.56 17.99 -12.91
N ARG A 80 5.07 16.81 -13.28
CA ARG A 80 4.24 15.74 -13.88
C ARG A 80 3.20 15.20 -12.90
N ARG A 81 3.57 14.99 -11.63
CA ARG A 81 2.67 14.43 -10.59
C ARG A 81 1.51 15.34 -10.20
N VAL A 82 1.61 16.65 -10.47
CA VAL A 82 0.54 17.63 -10.23
C VAL A 82 -0.05 18.20 -11.53
N GLY A 83 0.34 17.63 -12.67
CA GLY A 83 0.00 18.09 -14.02
C GLY A 83 -1.24 17.38 -14.60
N PRO A 84 -1.38 17.35 -15.93
CA PRO A 84 -2.53 16.70 -16.58
C PRO A 84 -2.55 15.19 -16.30
N TYR A 85 -3.75 14.62 -16.21
CA TYR A 85 -4.03 13.23 -15.85
C TYR A 85 -3.54 12.82 -14.46
N ARG A 86 -3.12 13.77 -13.61
CA ARG A 86 -2.60 13.52 -12.27
C ARG A 86 -3.18 14.51 -11.28
N ARG A 87 -3.80 14.02 -10.22
CA ARG A 87 -4.35 14.86 -9.15
C ARG A 87 -3.62 14.58 -7.85
N CYS A 88 -3.20 15.63 -7.17
CA CYS A 88 -2.58 15.53 -5.86
C CYS A 88 -3.43 16.33 -4.87
N TYR A 89 -3.78 15.67 -3.77
CA TYR A 89 -4.58 16.26 -2.70
C TYR A 89 -3.87 16.08 -1.37
N PHE A 90 -4.11 16.98 -0.44
CA PHE A 90 -3.74 16.76 0.96
C PHE A 90 -4.84 17.22 1.90
N PHE A 91 -4.82 16.69 3.12
CA PHE A 91 -5.53 17.30 4.24
C PHE A 91 -4.63 18.23 5.02
N SER A 92 -5.13 19.43 5.31
CA SER A 92 -4.62 20.31 6.36
C SER A 92 -5.63 20.40 7.50
N HIS A 93 -5.17 20.80 8.68
CA HIS A 93 -6.07 21.13 9.79
C HIS A 93 -6.50 22.59 9.68
N CYS A 94 -7.77 22.92 9.98
CA CYS A 94 -8.30 24.28 9.82
C CYS A 94 -7.49 25.37 10.54
N ALA A 95 -6.86 25.03 11.68
CA ALA A 95 -6.02 25.95 12.44
C ALA A 95 -4.57 26.09 11.90
N THR A 96 -4.14 25.20 11.01
CA THR A 96 -2.81 25.21 10.38
C THR A 96 -2.97 24.87 8.89
N PRO A 97 -3.54 25.80 8.11
CA PRO A 97 -3.61 25.64 6.66
C PRO A 97 -2.20 25.52 6.07
N GLU A 98 -2.06 24.92 4.88
CA GLU A 98 -0.77 24.73 4.18
C GLU A 98 0.25 23.77 4.85
N GLU A 99 -0.09 23.17 5.99
CA GLU A 99 0.66 22.04 6.56
C GLU A 99 -0.02 20.72 6.16
N PRO A 100 0.54 19.97 5.19
CA PRO A 100 -0.04 18.70 4.77
C PRO A 100 0.10 17.67 5.88
N LEU A 101 -1.00 17.01 6.24
CA LEU A 101 -1.05 15.92 7.22
C LEU A 101 -1.03 14.55 6.55
N VAL A 102 -1.77 14.42 5.46
CA VAL A 102 -1.79 13.24 4.61
C VAL A 102 -1.89 13.68 3.16
N VAL A 103 -1.03 13.12 2.32
CA VAL A 103 -0.97 13.41 0.88
C VAL A 103 -1.48 12.19 0.12
N LEU A 104 -2.32 12.43 -0.87
CA LEU A 104 -2.86 11.44 -1.78
C LEU A 104 -2.55 11.83 -3.21
N HIS A 105 -1.87 10.94 -3.93
CA HIS A 105 -1.67 11.05 -5.36
C HIS A 105 -2.61 10.13 -6.14
N VAL A 106 -3.23 10.68 -7.18
CA VAL A 106 -4.22 10.03 -8.03
C VAL A 106 -3.75 10.11 -9.48
N ALA A 107 -3.79 8.97 -10.18
CA ALA A 107 -3.65 8.91 -11.63
C ALA A 107 -5.03 8.72 -12.27
N LEU A 108 -5.35 9.57 -13.25
CA LEU A 108 -6.54 9.46 -14.08
C LEU A 108 -6.18 8.65 -15.33
N THR A 109 -6.95 7.60 -15.62
CA THR A 109 -6.62 6.61 -16.66
C THR A 109 -7.89 6.00 -17.25
N GLY A 110 -7.76 5.32 -18.39
CA GLY A 110 -8.84 4.58 -19.04
C GLY A 110 -9.10 3.18 -18.46
N GLU A 111 -8.24 2.65 -17.61
CA GLU A 111 -8.41 1.33 -17.00
C GLU A 111 -7.72 1.19 -15.62
N ILE A 112 -7.96 0.09 -14.91
CA ILE A 112 -7.29 -0.16 -13.62
C ILE A 112 -5.82 -0.53 -13.86
N SER A 113 -4.92 0.40 -13.55
CA SER A 113 -3.48 0.22 -13.72
C SER A 113 -2.94 -0.97 -12.92
N SER A 114 -1.99 -1.69 -13.54
CA SER A 114 -1.30 -2.84 -12.98
C SER A 114 0.18 -2.58 -12.68
N ASN A 115 0.76 -1.50 -13.21
CA ASN A 115 2.20 -1.20 -13.12
C ASN A 115 2.46 0.25 -12.69
N ILE A 116 3.35 0.46 -11.71
CA ILE A 116 3.63 1.81 -11.19
C ILE A 116 4.58 2.60 -12.07
N GLN A 117 5.53 1.93 -12.74
CA GLN A 117 6.44 2.60 -13.66
C GLN A 117 5.68 3.21 -14.83
N ALA A 118 4.62 2.56 -15.31
CA ALA A 118 3.72 3.12 -16.31
C ALA A 118 3.12 4.45 -15.84
N ILE A 119 2.71 4.57 -14.56
CA ILE A 119 2.15 5.82 -14.03
C ILE A 119 3.21 6.92 -13.87
N VAL A 120 4.37 6.60 -13.29
CA VAL A 120 5.38 7.60 -12.90
C VAL A 120 6.24 8.06 -14.09
N LYS A 121 6.53 7.16 -15.04
CA LYS A 121 7.38 7.47 -16.21
C LYS A 121 6.59 8.01 -17.41
N GLU A 122 5.27 7.85 -17.41
CA GLU A 122 4.42 8.38 -18.46
C GLU A 122 4.55 9.90 -18.55
N CYS A 123 4.80 10.37 -19.77
CA CYS A 123 4.78 11.78 -20.12
C CYS A 123 3.64 11.96 -21.12
N PRO A 124 2.52 12.59 -20.71
CA PRO A 124 1.39 12.77 -21.61
C PRO A 124 1.81 13.64 -22.81
N PRO A 125 1.35 13.32 -24.03
CA PRO A 125 1.73 14.03 -25.25
C PRO A 125 1.07 15.42 -25.36
N SER A 126 -0.06 15.63 -24.68
CA SER A 126 -0.82 16.88 -24.67
C SER A 126 -0.88 17.46 -23.25
N GLU A 127 -0.83 18.78 -23.15
CA GLU A 127 -1.06 19.49 -21.88
C GLU A 127 -2.55 19.52 -21.49
N THR A 128 -3.46 19.18 -22.41
CA THR A 128 -4.91 19.21 -22.19
C THR A 128 -5.45 17.81 -21.89
N GLU A 129 -6.26 17.70 -20.84
CA GLU A 129 -6.88 16.42 -20.42
C GLU A 129 -8.09 16.08 -21.30
N GLU A 130 -8.03 14.96 -22.01
CA GLU A 130 -9.19 14.43 -22.73
C GLU A 130 -10.15 13.72 -21.77
N ARG A 131 -11.21 14.42 -21.39
CA ARG A 131 -12.17 13.93 -20.37
C ARG A 131 -12.85 12.61 -20.77
N SER A 132 -13.03 12.35 -22.05
CA SER A 132 -13.64 11.13 -22.60
C SER A 132 -12.82 9.86 -22.33
N GLU A 133 -11.50 9.98 -22.22
CA GLU A 133 -10.61 8.83 -22.03
C GLU A 133 -10.48 8.44 -20.55
N ILE A 134 -10.91 9.31 -19.63
CA ILE A 134 -10.79 9.10 -18.19
C ILE A 134 -11.98 8.26 -17.70
N SER A 135 -11.73 6.99 -17.38
CA SER A 135 -12.76 6.05 -16.90
C SER A 135 -12.48 5.53 -15.48
N ALA A 136 -11.23 5.64 -15.02
CA ALA A 136 -10.76 5.14 -13.74
C ALA A 136 -9.81 6.13 -13.03
N ALA A 137 -9.90 6.17 -11.71
CA ALA A 137 -8.99 6.91 -10.84
C ALA A 137 -8.21 5.96 -9.93
N ILE A 138 -6.89 6.06 -10.01
CA ILE A 138 -5.94 5.14 -9.36
C ILE A 138 -5.15 5.86 -8.28
N PHE A 139 -5.38 5.47 -7.03
CA PHE A 139 -4.62 5.94 -5.87
C PHE A 139 -3.28 5.20 -5.81
N TYR A 140 -2.20 5.85 -6.24
CA TYR A 140 -0.89 5.20 -6.33
C TYR A 140 0.08 5.58 -5.21
N SER A 141 -0.19 6.66 -4.47
CA SER A 141 0.55 7.00 -3.25
C SER A 141 -0.37 7.62 -2.21
N ILE A 142 -0.25 7.14 -0.96
CA ILE A 142 -0.89 7.69 0.24
C ILE A 142 0.20 7.81 1.28
N SER A 143 0.56 9.03 1.64
CA SER A 143 1.66 9.31 2.57
C SER A 143 1.15 10.10 3.78
N LEU A 144 1.33 9.55 4.97
CA LEU A 144 1.10 10.25 6.24
C LEU A 144 2.35 11.06 6.57
N THR A 145 2.23 12.39 6.62
CA THR A 145 3.38 13.27 6.84
C THR A 145 3.78 13.35 8.31
N GLN A 146 2.82 13.18 9.23
CA GLN A 146 3.01 13.29 10.67
C GLN A 146 2.88 11.91 11.34
N PRO A 147 3.99 11.27 11.76
CA PRO A 147 3.96 9.97 12.43
C PRO A 147 3.11 9.94 13.71
N GLY A 148 3.03 11.08 14.42
CA GLY A 148 2.21 11.21 15.63
C GLY A 148 0.71 11.04 15.41
N LEU A 149 0.24 11.08 14.15
CA LEU A 149 -1.15 10.81 13.78
C LEU A 149 -1.37 9.36 13.34
N GLN A 150 -0.36 8.49 13.47
CA GLN A 150 -0.50 7.08 13.11
C GLN A 150 -1.66 6.42 13.87
N GLY A 151 -2.54 5.75 13.12
CA GLY A 151 -3.73 5.08 13.65
C GLY A 151 -4.89 6.01 14.02
N VAL A 152 -4.78 7.32 13.76
CA VAL A 152 -5.93 8.22 13.65
C VAL A 152 -6.54 8.05 12.25
N GLU A 153 -7.85 7.93 12.14
CA GLU A 153 -8.56 7.51 10.91
C GLU A 153 -8.62 8.57 9.79
N LEU A 154 -7.54 9.32 9.59
CA LEU A 154 -7.41 10.37 8.59
C LEU A 154 -7.60 9.85 7.15
N GLY A 155 -6.97 8.72 6.84
CA GLY A 155 -6.95 8.19 5.47
C GLY A 155 -8.31 7.68 5.00
N THR A 156 -9.16 7.15 5.89
CA THR A 156 -10.53 6.72 5.58
C THR A 156 -11.37 7.87 5.06
N VAL A 157 -11.30 8.99 5.76
CA VAL A 157 -12.00 10.23 5.42
C VAL A 157 -11.43 10.82 4.12
N LEU A 158 -10.11 10.73 3.92
CA LEU A 158 -9.43 11.26 2.75
C LEU A 158 -9.92 10.61 1.48
N VAL A 159 -9.88 9.27 1.40
CA VAL A 159 -10.30 8.56 0.20
C VAL A 159 -11.75 8.89 -0.11
N LYS A 160 -12.66 8.86 0.89
CA LYS A 160 -14.08 9.18 0.67
C LYS A 160 -14.33 10.60 0.17
N ARG A 161 -13.60 11.60 0.68
CA ARG A 161 -13.75 12.99 0.21
C ARG A 161 -13.18 13.18 -1.19
N VAL A 162 -12.00 12.62 -1.46
CA VAL A 162 -11.37 12.71 -2.78
C VAL A 162 -12.21 11.99 -3.83
N LEU A 163 -12.83 10.85 -3.50
CA LEU A 163 -13.81 10.19 -4.37
C LEU A 163 -14.94 11.15 -4.78
N LYS A 164 -15.53 11.88 -3.82
CA LYS A 164 -16.60 12.85 -4.09
C LYS A 164 -16.13 14.03 -4.94
N GLU A 165 -14.94 14.57 -4.66
CA GLU A 165 -14.37 15.66 -5.46
C GLU A 165 -14.09 15.22 -6.91
N LEU A 166 -13.54 14.02 -7.09
CA LEU A 166 -13.29 13.46 -8.43
C LEU A 166 -14.60 13.18 -9.17
N GLN A 167 -15.64 12.70 -8.49
CA GLN A 167 -16.97 12.49 -9.08
C GLN A 167 -17.65 13.82 -9.47
N LYS A 168 -17.44 14.88 -8.69
CA LYS A 168 -17.96 16.22 -9.01
C LYS A 168 -17.30 16.78 -10.27
N GLU A 169 -16.01 16.51 -10.45
CA GLU A 169 -15.26 16.96 -11.62
C GLU A 169 -15.46 16.08 -12.85
N PHE A 170 -15.60 14.76 -12.65
CA PHE A 170 -15.79 13.75 -13.69
C PHE A 170 -17.03 12.89 -13.37
N PRO A 171 -18.24 13.31 -13.77
CA PRO A 171 -19.47 12.60 -13.42
C PRO A 171 -19.58 11.17 -13.98
N HIS A 172 -18.90 10.87 -15.10
CA HIS A 172 -18.85 9.55 -15.72
C HIS A 172 -17.82 8.60 -15.09
N LEU A 173 -17.02 9.08 -14.13
CA LEU A 173 -15.99 8.29 -13.46
C LEU A 173 -16.60 7.26 -12.51
N GLY A 174 -16.66 6.01 -12.96
CA GLY A 174 -17.26 4.90 -12.20
C GLY A 174 -16.26 3.99 -11.48
N THR A 175 -14.97 4.04 -11.84
CA THR A 175 -13.97 3.08 -11.37
C THR A 175 -12.93 3.72 -10.48
N PHE A 176 -12.78 3.19 -9.26
CA PHE A 176 -11.83 3.68 -8.27
C PHE A 176 -11.02 2.52 -7.70
N SER A 177 -9.70 2.60 -7.74
CA SER A 177 -8.83 1.58 -7.17
C SER A 177 -7.58 2.22 -6.62
N SER A 178 -6.89 1.55 -5.71
CA SER A 178 -5.48 1.84 -5.47
C SER A 178 -4.58 0.95 -6.32
N LEU A 179 -3.31 1.35 -6.44
CA LEU A 179 -2.20 0.49 -6.81
C LEU A 179 -1.19 0.58 -5.67
N SER A 180 -1.27 -0.36 -4.73
CA SER A 180 -0.61 -0.24 -3.43
C SER A 180 0.58 -1.22 -3.30
N PRO A 181 1.68 -0.82 -2.64
CA PRO A 181 2.79 -1.71 -2.34
C PRO A 181 2.40 -2.74 -1.28
N ILE A 182 3.21 -3.80 -1.14
CA ILE A 182 2.98 -4.88 -0.19
C ILE A 182 4.19 -4.97 0.78
N PRO A 183 4.40 -3.95 1.64
CA PRO A 183 5.59 -3.90 2.45
C PRO A 183 5.66 -5.07 3.43
N GLY A 184 6.84 -5.69 3.52
CA GLY A 184 7.11 -6.79 4.45
C GLY A 184 6.84 -8.19 3.90
N PHE A 185 6.36 -8.33 2.66
CA PHE A 185 6.16 -9.63 2.03
C PHE A 185 7.47 -10.40 1.85
N THR A 186 8.52 -9.79 1.30
CA THR A 186 9.82 -10.47 1.13
C THR A 186 10.40 -10.90 2.48
N LYS A 187 10.29 -10.05 3.51
CA LYS A 187 10.76 -10.38 4.87
C LYS A 187 9.99 -11.56 5.46
N TRP A 188 8.68 -11.59 5.28
CA TRP A 188 7.83 -12.71 5.71
C TRP A 188 8.22 -14.00 5.01
N LEU A 189 8.41 -13.95 3.68
CA LEU A 189 8.83 -15.10 2.88
C LEU A 189 10.19 -15.65 3.31
N LEU A 190 11.19 -14.78 3.48
CA LEU A 190 12.52 -15.16 3.97
C LEU A 190 12.47 -15.76 5.38
N GLY A 191 11.56 -15.26 6.23
CA GLY A 191 11.29 -15.81 7.55
C GLY A 191 10.77 -17.25 7.48
N LEU A 192 9.78 -17.50 6.62
CA LEU A 192 9.22 -18.84 6.41
C LEU A 192 10.25 -19.82 5.83
N LEU A 193 11.01 -19.40 4.82
CA LEU A 193 12.10 -20.19 4.24
C LEU A 193 13.14 -20.60 5.30
N SER A 194 13.42 -19.71 6.25
CA SER A 194 14.38 -19.98 7.34
C SER A 194 13.83 -20.95 8.40
N SER A 195 12.51 -20.93 8.65
CA SER A 195 11.85 -21.85 9.59
C SER A 195 11.67 -23.25 9.00
N GLN A 196 11.38 -23.35 7.70
CA GLN A 196 11.19 -24.65 7.03
C GLN A 196 12.47 -25.47 6.89
N ALA A 197 13.63 -24.83 6.78
CA ALA A 197 14.91 -25.55 6.81
C ALA A 197 15.14 -26.33 8.13
N LYS A 198 14.40 -26.01 9.20
CA LYS A 198 14.54 -26.65 10.53
C LYS A 198 13.53 -27.77 10.78
N GLU A 199 12.33 -27.69 10.20
CA GLU A 199 11.28 -28.69 10.37
C GLU A 199 11.07 -29.46 9.06
N HIS A 200 11.76 -30.60 8.92
CA HIS A 200 11.59 -31.49 7.78
C HIS A 200 10.15 -32.06 7.74
N GLY A 201 9.32 -31.55 6.82
CA GLY A 201 8.20 -32.32 6.29
C GLY A 201 6.77 -31.94 6.68
N ARG A 202 6.44 -30.70 7.09
CA ARG A 202 5.03 -30.32 7.32
C ARG A 202 4.48 -29.09 6.63
N ASN A 203 5.31 -28.17 6.16
CA ASN A 203 4.86 -27.00 5.43
C ASN A 203 5.71 -26.88 4.17
N GLU A 204 5.16 -27.14 3.00
CA GLU A 204 5.85 -26.92 1.72
C GLU A 204 5.25 -25.67 1.08
N LEU A 205 6.06 -24.63 0.88
CA LEU A 205 5.63 -23.39 0.19
C LEU A 205 5.54 -23.59 -1.33
N PHE A 206 6.34 -24.52 -1.84
CA PHE A 206 6.53 -24.84 -3.25
C PHE A 206 6.19 -26.30 -3.47
N THR A 207 5.65 -26.61 -4.65
CA THR A 207 5.41 -27.98 -5.11
C THR A 207 6.71 -28.64 -5.55
N ASP A 208 6.75 -29.97 -5.58
CA ASP A 208 7.92 -30.74 -6.03
C ASP A 208 8.39 -30.32 -7.44
N SER A 209 7.46 -30.07 -8.36
CA SER A 209 7.77 -29.60 -9.71
C SER A 209 8.39 -28.20 -9.73
N GLU A 210 7.86 -27.27 -8.93
CA GLU A 210 8.43 -25.92 -8.79
C GLU A 210 9.82 -25.99 -8.15
N CYS A 211 10.02 -26.86 -7.16
CA CYS A 211 11.31 -27.09 -6.51
C CYS A 211 12.36 -27.62 -7.51
N GLN A 212 11.99 -28.59 -8.35
CA GLN A 212 12.87 -29.13 -9.39
C GLN A 212 13.24 -28.05 -10.40
N GLU A 213 12.27 -27.34 -10.98
CA GLU A 213 12.51 -26.27 -11.96
C GLU A 213 13.43 -25.17 -11.40
N ILE A 214 13.19 -24.72 -10.16
CA ILE A 214 14.03 -23.70 -9.52
C ILE A 214 15.44 -24.24 -9.25
N SER A 215 15.58 -25.50 -8.85
CA SER A 215 16.89 -26.11 -8.60
C SER A 215 17.71 -26.29 -9.88
N GLU A 216 17.07 -26.63 -10.99
CA GLU A 216 17.71 -26.76 -12.31
C GLU A 216 18.22 -25.40 -12.82
N ILE A 217 17.42 -24.33 -12.62
CA ILE A 217 17.81 -22.97 -13.04
C ILE A 217 18.93 -22.41 -12.17
N THR A 218 18.93 -22.71 -10.87
CA THR A 218 19.85 -22.09 -9.90
C THR A 218 21.10 -22.94 -9.60
N GLY A 219 21.09 -24.23 -9.93
CA GLY A 219 22.24 -25.13 -9.79
C GLY A 219 22.58 -25.51 -8.34
N GLY A 220 21.66 -25.35 -7.39
CA GLY A 220 21.92 -25.58 -5.96
C GLY A 220 20.69 -25.94 -5.13
N PRO A 221 20.86 -26.17 -3.81
CA PRO A 221 19.76 -26.50 -2.89
C PRO A 221 18.72 -25.37 -2.84
N MET A 222 17.49 -25.70 -3.23
CA MET A 222 16.40 -24.73 -3.47
C MET A 222 16.24 -23.69 -2.34
N ASN A 223 16.12 -24.10 -1.08
CA ASN A 223 15.81 -23.19 0.03
C ASN A 223 16.93 -22.19 0.33
N GLU A 224 18.20 -22.63 0.32
CA GLU A 224 19.34 -21.76 0.61
C GLU A 224 19.60 -20.81 -0.57
N THR A 225 19.56 -21.36 -1.78
CA THR A 225 19.80 -20.61 -3.00
C THR A 225 18.70 -19.58 -3.26
N LEU A 226 17.43 -19.95 -3.11
CA LEU A 226 16.30 -19.03 -3.25
C LEU A 226 16.35 -17.92 -2.17
N LYS A 227 16.70 -18.26 -0.93
CA LYS A 227 16.87 -17.27 0.14
C LYS A 227 17.96 -16.25 -0.23
N ALA A 228 19.11 -16.71 -0.72
CA ALA A 228 20.21 -15.84 -1.15
C ALA A 228 19.77 -14.91 -2.29
N PHE A 229 19.14 -15.47 -3.34
CA PHE A 229 18.68 -14.72 -4.50
C PHE A 229 17.58 -13.70 -4.18
N LEU A 230 16.60 -14.06 -3.35
CA LEU A 230 15.55 -13.14 -2.91
C LEU A 230 16.11 -12.02 -2.02
N SER A 231 17.12 -12.32 -1.20
CA SER A 231 17.78 -11.32 -0.34
C SER A 231 18.66 -10.35 -1.13
N SER A 232 19.31 -10.83 -2.21
CA SER A 232 20.18 -10.00 -3.05
C SER A 232 19.44 -9.21 -4.12
N SER A 233 18.15 -9.47 -4.32
CA SER A 233 17.32 -8.91 -5.41
C SER A 233 17.82 -9.21 -6.83
N GLU A 234 18.82 -10.08 -6.99
CA GLU A 234 19.47 -10.35 -8.28
C GLU A 234 18.69 -11.32 -9.16
N TRP A 235 17.73 -12.05 -8.59
CA TRP A 235 16.89 -13.02 -9.31
C TRP A 235 16.16 -12.41 -10.52
N VAL A 236 15.88 -11.11 -10.50
CA VAL A 236 15.23 -10.38 -11.59
C VAL A 236 16.08 -10.27 -12.86
N LYS A 237 17.39 -10.53 -12.78
CA LYS A 237 18.29 -10.53 -13.95
C LYS A 237 18.08 -11.76 -14.85
N SER A 238 17.54 -12.86 -14.32
CA SER A 238 17.30 -14.10 -15.06
C SER A 238 15.83 -14.22 -15.45
N GLU A 239 15.53 -14.09 -16.74
CA GLU A 239 14.16 -14.19 -17.26
C GLU A 239 13.53 -15.55 -16.97
N LYS A 240 14.32 -16.64 -17.06
CA LYS A 240 13.85 -18.00 -16.73
C LYS A 240 13.41 -18.10 -15.28
N LEU A 241 14.20 -17.54 -14.35
CA LEU A 241 13.88 -17.56 -12.93
C LEU A 241 12.67 -16.67 -12.61
N VAL A 242 12.54 -15.52 -13.28
CA VAL A 242 11.37 -14.64 -13.16
C VAL A 242 10.10 -15.37 -13.57
N GLN A 243 10.12 -16.13 -14.68
CA GLN A 243 8.95 -16.89 -15.14
C GLN A 243 8.60 -18.03 -14.17
N ALA A 244 9.59 -18.82 -13.74
CA ALA A 244 9.38 -19.91 -12.79
C ALA A 244 8.83 -19.43 -11.42
N LEU A 245 9.27 -18.26 -10.95
CA LEU A 245 8.84 -17.71 -9.66
C LEU A 245 7.47 -17.02 -9.69
N GLN A 246 6.92 -16.71 -10.88
CA GLN A 246 5.68 -15.94 -10.99
C GLN A 246 4.49 -16.62 -10.29
N ALA A 247 4.20 -17.86 -10.66
CA ALA A 247 3.09 -18.62 -10.11
C ALA A 247 3.19 -18.84 -8.59
N PRO A 248 4.31 -19.35 -8.04
CA PRO A 248 4.42 -19.56 -6.60
C PRO A 248 4.41 -18.25 -5.82
N LEU A 249 5.10 -17.19 -6.27
CA LEU A 249 5.12 -15.93 -5.53
C LEU A 249 3.75 -15.24 -5.52
N MET A 250 2.99 -15.29 -6.62
CA MET A 250 1.61 -14.79 -6.63
C MET A 250 0.71 -15.56 -5.66
N ARG A 251 0.84 -16.90 -5.62
CA ARG A 251 0.10 -17.77 -4.70
C ARG A 251 0.43 -17.47 -3.22
N LEU A 252 1.71 -17.35 -2.90
CA LEU A 252 2.20 -17.00 -1.56
C LEU A 252 1.77 -15.58 -1.15
N CYS A 253 1.80 -14.64 -2.09
CA CYS A 253 1.35 -13.27 -1.85
C CYS A 253 -0.15 -13.19 -1.54
N ALA A 254 -0.96 -13.98 -2.27
CA ALA A 254 -2.39 -14.07 -1.99
C ALA A 254 -2.66 -14.59 -0.57
N TRP A 255 -1.91 -15.60 -0.12
CA TRP A 255 -1.99 -16.09 1.25
C TRP A 255 -1.53 -15.05 2.28
N TYR A 256 -0.40 -14.37 2.05
CA TYR A 256 0.10 -13.32 2.93
C TYR A 256 -0.89 -12.17 3.13
N LEU A 257 -1.63 -11.79 2.09
CA LEU A 257 -2.62 -10.73 2.16
C LEU A 257 -3.96 -11.20 2.76
N TYR A 258 -4.45 -12.37 2.33
CA TYR A 258 -5.79 -12.86 2.64
C TYR A 258 -5.85 -13.86 3.79
N GLY A 259 -4.88 -14.76 3.90
CA GLY A 259 -4.82 -15.83 4.91
C GLY A 259 -4.16 -15.36 6.22
N GLU A 260 -2.97 -14.77 6.14
CA GLU A 260 -2.20 -14.35 7.32
C GLU A 260 -2.92 -13.25 8.12
N LYS A 261 -2.89 -13.38 9.45
CA LYS A 261 -3.60 -12.48 10.36
C LYS A 261 -2.73 -12.05 11.54
N HIS A 262 -2.94 -10.82 11.99
CA HIS A 262 -2.45 -10.31 13.27
C HIS A 262 -3.65 -9.87 14.12
N ARG A 263 -3.88 -10.56 15.25
CA ARG A 263 -5.06 -10.35 16.12
C ARG A 263 -6.40 -10.46 15.38
N GLY A 264 -6.43 -11.27 14.32
CA GLY A 264 -7.61 -11.47 13.45
C GLY A 264 -7.80 -10.42 12.36
N PHE A 265 -6.97 -9.38 12.28
CA PHE A 265 -6.93 -8.43 11.16
C PHE A 265 -5.85 -8.82 10.16
N ALA A 266 -5.88 -8.31 8.94
CA ALA A 266 -4.85 -8.56 7.94
C ALA A 266 -3.45 -8.22 8.47
N LEU A 267 -2.48 -9.12 8.27
CA LEU A 267 -1.11 -8.93 8.75
C LEU A 267 -0.43 -7.73 8.10
N ASN A 268 -0.65 -7.53 6.79
CA ASN A 268 -0.06 -6.43 6.06
C ASN A 268 -0.75 -5.09 6.42
N PRO A 269 0.01 -4.05 6.83
CA PRO A 269 -0.57 -2.79 7.29
C PRO A 269 -1.30 -2.01 6.18
N VAL A 270 -0.82 -2.10 4.93
CA VAL A 270 -1.44 -1.43 3.77
C VAL A 270 -2.75 -2.13 3.40
N ALA A 271 -2.77 -3.47 3.42
CA ALA A 271 -3.99 -4.24 3.28
C ALA A 271 -5.02 -3.87 4.36
N ASN A 272 -4.58 -3.86 5.62
CA ASN A 272 -5.45 -3.49 6.73
C ASN A 272 -6.05 -2.09 6.54
N PHE A 273 -5.25 -1.11 6.14
CA PHE A 273 -5.72 0.25 5.85
C PHE A 273 -6.84 0.28 4.79
N HIS A 274 -6.63 -0.34 3.62
CA HIS A 274 -7.62 -0.31 2.55
C HIS A 274 -8.89 -1.12 2.90
N LEU A 275 -8.74 -2.24 3.61
CA LEU A 275 -9.85 -3.09 4.06
C LEU A 275 -10.71 -2.39 5.13
N GLN A 276 -10.09 -1.66 6.07
CA GLN A 276 -10.80 -0.78 7.01
C GLN A 276 -11.64 0.27 6.27
N ASN A 277 -11.15 0.74 5.12
CA ASN A 277 -11.87 1.69 4.27
C ASN A 277 -12.95 1.05 3.39
N GLY A 278 -13.17 -0.26 3.51
CA GLY A 278 -14.18 -1.00 2.75
C GLY A 278 -13.80 -1.31 1.30
N ALA A 279 -12.50 -1.24 0.98
CA ALA A 279 -12.02 -1.68 -0.33
C ALA A 279 -12.10 -3.21 -0.47
N VAL A 280 -12.23 -3.66 -1.71
CA VAL A 280 -12.15 -5.08 -2.08
C VAL A 280 -10.73 -5.38 -2.51
N MET A 281 -10.14 -6.46 -2.00
CA MET A 281 -8.86 -6.97 -2.48
C MET A 281 -9.04 -7.53 -3.89
N TRP A 282 -8.72 -6.72 -4.89
CA TRP A 282 -9.26 -6.92 -6.23
C TRP A 282 -8.32 -7.67 -7.17
N ARG A 283 -7.04 -7.34 -7.18
CA ARG A 283 -6.06 -8.00 -8.07
C ARG A 283 -4.66 -7.94 -7.48
N ILE A 284 -3.91 -9.03 -7.59
CA ILE A 284 -2.47 -9.07 -7.33
C ILE A 284 -1.75 -8.98 -8.67
N ASN A 285 -0.79 -8.07 -8.78
CA ASN A 285 -0.08 -7.75 -10.02
C ASN A 285 1.38 -8.21 -9.94
N TRP A 286 1.80 -9.04 -10.90
CA TRP A 286 3.18 -9.49 -11.08
C TRP A 286 4.03 -8.39 -11.72
N MET A 287 5.27 -8.23 -11.26
CA MET A 287 6.23 -7.22 -11.77
C MET A 287 5.62 -5.81 -11.92
N ALA A 288 4.77 -5.46 -10.96
CA ALA A 288 4.09 -4.18 -10.91
C ALA A 288 5.01 -3.05 -10.46
N ASP A 289 6.01 -3.34 -9.62
CA ASP A 289 7.06 -2.41 -9.21
C ASP A 289 8.45 -3.02 -9.38
N ALA A 290 9.06 -2.81 -10.56
CA ALA A 290 10.42 -3.26 -10.87
C ALA A 290 11.53 -2.35 -10.30
N SER A 291 11.22 -1.40 -9.42
CA SER A 291 12.25 -0.62 -8.73
C SER A 291 13.00 -1.46 -7.70
N LEU A 292 14.24 -1.10 -7.36
CA LEU A 292 15.02 -1.79 -6.33
C LEU A 292 14.25 -1.90 -5.00
N LYS A 293 13.51 -0.84 -4.62
CA LYS A 293 12.65 -0.82 -3.44
C LYS A 293 11.48 -1.82 -3.56
N GLY A 294 10.81 -1.86 -4.71
CA GLY A 294 9.70 -2.79 -4.97
C GLY A 294 10.14 -4.25 -4.96
N ILE A 295 11.26 -4.56 -5.64
CA ILE A 295 11.83 -5.92 -5.64
C ILE A 295 12.24 -6.34 -4.23
N ALA A 296 12.95 -5.48 -3.48
CA ALA A 296 13.40 -5.82 -2.13
C ALA A 296 12.24 -5.97 -1.14
N SER A 297 11.17 -5.17 -1.27
CA SER A 297 10.07 -5.14 -0.29
C SER A 297 9.01 -6.22 -0.51
N SER A 298 8.65 -6.47 -1.77
CA SER A 298 7.55 -7.37 -2.14
C SER A 298 7.80 -8.21 -3.38
N CYS A 299 9.05 -8.45 -3.77
CA CYS A 299 9.41 -9.17 -5.00
C CYS A 299 8.78 -8.55 -6.26
N GLY A 300 8.56 -7.23 -6.27
CA GLY A 300 7.92 -6.50 -7.38
C GLY A 300 6.41 -6.65 -7.47
N LEU A 301 5.77 -7.31 -6.50
CA LEU A 301 4.31 -7.46 -6.45
C LEU A 301 3.65 -6.20 -5.88
N MET A 302 2.53 -5.81 -6.47
CA MET A 302 1.62 -4.80 -5.92
C MET A 302 0.19 -5.35 -5.92
N ALA A 303 -0.68 -4.75 -5.10
CA ALA A 303 -2.08 -5.13 -5.00
C ALA A 303 -2.98 -3.95 -5.37
N ASN A 304 -4.04 -4.23 -6.13
CA ASN A 304 -5.13 -3.31 -6.37
C ASN A 304 -6.21 -3.49 -5.30
N TYR A 305 -6.50 -2.44 -4.53
CA TYR A 305 -7.65 -2.38 -3.64
C TYR A 305 -8.74 -1.53 -4.29
N ARG A 306 -9.82 -2.17 -4.75
CA ARG A 306 -10.89 -1.50 -5.51
C ARG A 306 -11.96 -0.97 -4.57
N TYR A 307 -12.35 0.28 -4.79
CA TYR A 307 -13.41 0.95 -4.05
C TYR A 307 -14.70 0.94 -4.86
N TYR A 308 -15.74 0.35 -4.28
CA TYR A 308 -17.10 0.40 -4.82
C TYR A 308 -17.90 1.37 -3.95
N PRO A 309 -18.16 2.62 -4.39
CA PRO A 309 -18.75 3.66 -3.55
C PRO A 309 -20.00 3.22 -2.78
N GLY A 310 -20.89 2.45 -3.42
CA GLY A 310 -22.12 1.93 -2.80
C GLY A 310 -21.93 0.82 -1.76
N GLU A 311 -20.79 0.11 -1.75
CA GLU A 311 -20.55 -1.02 -0.83
C GLU A 311 -19.49 -0.73 0.24
N THR A 312 -18.80 0.40 0.19
CA THR A 312 -17.68 0.71 1.10
C THR A 312 -18.07 0.62 2.58
N ALA A 313 -19.26 1.11 2.97
CA ALA A 313 -19.72 1.06 4.36
C ALA A 313 -19.94 -0.40 4.82
N THR A 314 -20.68 -1.20 4.05
CA THR A 314 -20.95 -2.61 4.34
C THR A 314 -19.67 -3.44 4.41
N ASN A 315 -18.74 -3.20 3.51
CA ASN A 315 -17.46 -3.91 3.48
C ASN A 315 -16.60 -3.54 4.69
N SER A 316 -16.56 -2.26 5.06
CA SER A 316 -15.85 -1.78 6.24
C SER A 316 -16.41 -2.41 7.52
N THR A 317 -17.72 -2.42 7.70
CA THR A 317 -18.38 -3.09 8.85
C THR A 317 -18.07 -4.59 8.87
N SER A 318 -18.12 -5.27 7.73
CA SER A 318 -17.81 -6.71 7.63
C SER A 318 -16.36 -7.01 8.05
N TYR A 319 -15.42 -6.14 7.68
CA TYR A 319 -14.02 -6.29 8.05
C TYR A 319 -13.75 -5.96 9.53
N LEU A 320 -14.32 -4.88 10.05
CA LEU A 320 -14.10 -4.45 11.43
C LEU A 320 -14.79 -5.35 12.46
N CYS A 321 -16.05 -5.74 12.22
CA CYS A 321 -16.85 -6.51 13.16
C CYS A 321 -16.65 -8.02 12.99
N SER A 322 -16.67 -8.51 11.75
CA SER A 322 -16.64 -9.95 11.46
C SER A 322 -15.27 -10.44 10.97
N LYS A 323 -14.27 -9.55 10.84
CA LYS A 323 -12.93 -9.87 10.32
C LYS A 323 -12.95 -10.50 8.92
N ASN A 324 -14.02 -10.25 8.17
CA ASN A 324 -14.23 -10.81 6.85
C ASN A 324 -13.60 -9.92 5.77
N ILE A 325 -12.83 -10.52 4.86
CA ILE A 325 -12.15 -9.83 3.75
C ILE A 325 -12.92 -10.11 2.46
N LYS A 326 -13.48 -9.08 1.82
CA LYS A 326 -13.98 -9.22 0.45
C LYS A 326 -12.80 -9.24 -0.53
N ALA A 327 -12.73 -10.30 -1.34
CA ALA A 327 -11.68 -10.49 -2.35
C ALA A 327 -12.28 -10.89 -3.71
N SER A 328 -11.56 -10.64 -4.80
CA SER A 328 -11.98 -11.05 -6.14
C SER A 328 -11.79 -12.55 -6.38
N LYS A 329 -12.40 -13.05 -7.48
CA LYS A 329 -12.19 -14.44 -7.94
C LYS A 329 -10.71 -14.75 -8.21
N GLN A 330 -9.92 -13.78 -8.69
CA GLN A 330 -8.49 -13.98 -8.96
C GLN A 330 -7.72 -14.26 -7.66
N VAL A 331 -7.97 -13.45 -6.63
CA VAL A 331 -7.33 -13.62 -5.31
C VAL A 331 -7.79 -14.92 -4.64
N LEU A 332 -9.09 -15.19 -4.64
CA LEU A 332 -9.65 -16.41 -4.04
C LEU A 332 -9.15 -17.68 -4.74
N SER A 333 -8.96 -17.65 -6.07
CA SER A 333 -8.34 -18.76 -6.81
C SER A 333 -6.92 -19.03 -6.35
N LEU A 334 -6.09 -17.99 -6.20
CA LEU A 334 -4.71 -18.12 -5.70
C LEU A 334 -4.66 -18.63 -4.25
N VAL A 335 -5.58 -18.15 -3.39
CA VAL A 335 -5.71 -18.65 -2.01
C VAL A 335 -6.10 -20.12 -1.99
N ALA A 336 -7.06 -20.53 -2.83
CA ALA A 336 -7.47 -21.93 -2.94
C ALA A 336 -6.32 -22.81 -3.45
N GLN A 337 -5.48 -22.31 -4.36
CA GLN A 337 -4.27 -23.01 -4.79
C GLN A 337 -3.25 -23.14 -3.63
N PHE A 338 -3.09 -22.12 -2.81
CA PHE A 338 -2.23 -22.21 -1.62
C PHE A 338 -2.74 -23.28 -0.65
N GLN A 339 -4.04 -23.28 -0.33
CA GLN A 339 -4.63 -24.25 0.61
C GLN A 339 -4.57 -25.71 0.14
N LYS A 340 -4.50 -25.95 -1.17
CA LYS A 340 -4.29 -27.30 -1.72
C LYS A 340 -2.89 -27.83 -1.46
N ASN A 341 -1.90 -26.94 -1.47
CA ASN A 341 -0.48 -27.31 -1.52
C ASN A 341 0.22 -27.08 -0.17
N SER A 342 -0.34 -26.26 0.71
CA SER A 342 0.28 -25.84 1.97
C SER A 342 -0.75 -25.87 3.11
N LYS A 343 -0.37 -26.45 4.26
CA LYS A 343 -1.20 -26.51 5.48
C LYS A 343 -0.83 -25.43 6.52
N LEU A 344 -0.23 -24.34 6.05
CA LEU A 344 0.34 -23.28 6.89
C LEU A 344 -0.74 -22.53 7.70
#